data_AF-A0AAJ2A8Y2-F1
#
_entry.id   AF-A0AAJ2A8Y2-F1
#
_cell.length_a   1.000
_cell.length_b   1.000
_cell.length_c   1.000
_cell.angle_alpha   90.00
_cell.angle_beta   90.00
_cell.angle_gamma   90.00
#
_symmetry.space_group_name_H-M   'P 1'
#
loop_
_entity.id
_entity.type
_entity.pdbx_description
1 polymer ?
#
loop_
_entity_poly.entity_id
_entity_poly.type
_entity_poly.pdbx_seq_one_letter_code
_entity_poly.pdbx_strand_id
1 'polypeptide(L)'
;MTDSASDRPTDSLFFAIYPDAVAAARIAELAARLRIEHTLKARAIPADRLHVTLHYLGAFAGVPADVAAHACAAASRIALPPVDVTLDRIESFSGRRARRPLVVSGDVTEPLDALERTLGTALEAAGIALKRHPRFTPHVTLLYDEHRVARERIEPIAWTVREFALVRSRLGKSQHEVLARWPLVP
;
A
#
# COMPACT_ATOMS: atom_id res chain seq x y z
N MET A 1 -12.80 30.32 23.70
CA MET A 1 -13.79 29.69 22.81
C MET A 1 -13.04 28.69 21.96
N THR A 2 -12.95 27.44 22.41
CA THR A 2 -12.18 26.37 21.78
C THR A 2 -12.90 25.91 20.52
N ASP A 3 -12.32 26.20 19.36
CA ASP A 3 -12.77 25.67 18.08
C ASP A 3 -12.57 24.15 18.10
N SER A 4 -13.68 23.40 18.12
CA SER A 4 -13.66 21.94 18.08
C SER A 4 -13.23 21.53 16.68
N ALA A 5 -11.93 21.28 16.51
CA ALA A 5 -11.43 20.54 15.35
C ALA A 5 -12.25 19.25 15.25
N SER A 6 -12.90 19.03 14.10
CA SER A 6 -13.78 17.88 13.93
C SER A 6 -12.99 16.59 14.17
N ASP A 7 -13.47 15.74 15.07
CA ASP A 7 -12.86 14.45 15.43
C ASP A 7 -12.90 13.39 14.29
N ARG A 8 -13.29 13.82 13.09
CA ARG A 8 -13.35 12.96 11.91
C ARG A 8 -11.96 12.83 11.29
N PRO A 9 -11.47 11.61 11.03
CA PRO A 9 -10.20 11.43 10.35
C PRO A 9 -10.19 12.08 8.96
N THR A 10 -9.15 12.86 8.69
CA THR A 10 -8.90 13.54 7.40
C THR A 10 -7.71 12.94 6.67
N ASP A 11 -6.83 12.27 7.40
CA ASP A 11 -5.57 11.76 6.89
C ASP A 11 -5.34 10.34 7.37
N SER A 12 -4.64 9.54 6.57
CA SER A 12 -4.08 8.28 7.03
C SER A 12 -2.59 8.22 6.72
N LEU A 13 -1.86 7.48 7.56
CA LEU A 13 -0.45 7.19 7.36
C LEU A 13 -0.25 5.71 7.06
N PHE A 14 0.65 5.42 6.13
CA PHE A 14 1.08 4.06 5.85
C PHE A 14 2.48 4.03 5.25
N PHE A 15 3.18 2.91 5.42
CA PHE A 15 4.39 2.59 4.69
C PHE A 15 4.06 1.83 3.41
N ALA A 16 4.79 2.14 2.35
CA ALA A 16 4.58 1.52 1.05
C ALA A 16 5.87 1.34 0.26
N ILE A 17 5.83 0.37 -0.65
CA ILE A 17 6.78 0.20 -1.74
C ILE A 17 6.05 0.44 -3.06
N TYR A 18 6.76 0.97 -4.03
CA TYR A 18 6.19 1.34 -5.33
C TYR A 18 6.67 0.38 -6.41
N PRO A 19 5.81 0.03 -7.38
CA PRO A 19 6.28 -0.52 -8.64
C PRO A 19 7.23 0.47 -9.33
N ASP A 20 8.23 -0.03 -10.03
CA ASP A 20 9.01 0.82 -10.94
C ASP A 20 8.14 1.29 -12.13
N ALA A 21 8.69 2.16 -12.97
CA ALA A 21 7.92 2.75 -14.09
C ALA A 21 7.38 1.69 -15.06
N VAL A 22 8.12 0.60 -15.30
CA VAL A 22 7.72 -0.47 -16.22
C VAL A 22 6.60 -1.29 -15.60
N ALA A 23 6.76 -1.71 -14.34
CA ALA A 23 5.72 -2.43 -13.62
C ALA A 23 4.45 -1.58 -13.43
N ALA A 24 4.58 -0.28 -13.14
CA ALA A 24 3.45 0.63 -12.99
C ALA A 24 2.64 0.75 -14.30
N ALA A 25 3.32 0.86 -15.45
CA ALA A 25 2.67 0.89 -16.76
C ALA A 25 1.93 -0.43 -17.03
N ARG A 26 2.57 -1.58 -16.80
CA ARG A 26 1.95 -2.91 -16.98
C ARG A 26 0.73 -3.10 -16.07
N ILE A 27 0.78 -2.62 -14.83
CA ILE A 27 -0.35 -2.68 -13.89
C ILE A 27 -1.49 -1.77 -14.36
N ALA A 28 -1.19 -0.58 -14.88
CA ALA A 28 -2.21 0.34 -15.42
C ALA A 28 -2.91 -0.26 -16.66
N GLU A 29 -2.15 -0.87 -17.57
CA GLU A 29 -2.68 -1.59 -18.72
C GLU A 29 -3.56 -2.78 -18.30
N LEU A 30 -3.10 -3.57 -17.33
CA LEU A 30 -3.89 -4.65 -16.73
C LEU A 30 -5.21 -4.11 -16.17
N ALA A 31 -5.19 -3.04 -15.39
CA ALA A 31 -6.40 -2.44 -14.84
C ALA A 31 -7.37 -1.98 -15.95
N ALA A 32 -6.86 -1.37 -17.02
CA ALA A 32 -7.68 -0.96 -18.16
C ALA A 32 -8.33 -2.15 -18.87
N ARG A 33 -7.57 -3.22 -19.10
CA ARG A 33 -8.04 -4.45 -19.73
C ARG A 33 -9.12 -5.15 -18.90
N LEU A 34 -8.89 -5.33 -17.59
CA LEU A 34 -9.85 -5.98 -16.68
C LEU A 34 -11.17 -5.23 -16.58
N ARG A 35 -11.12 -3.89 -16.69
CA ARG A 35 -12.36 -3.09 -16.72
C ARG A 35 -13.24 -3.41 -17.92
N ILE A 36 -12.64 -3.69 -19.07
CA ILE A 36 -13.36 -4.08 -20.28
C ILE A 36 -13.85 -5.52 -20.12
N GLU A 37 -12.94 -6.46 -19.81
CA GLU A 37 -13.23 -7.90 -19.70
C GLU A 37 -14.35 -8.21 -18.68
N HIS A 38 -14.36 -7.51 -17.53
CA HIS A 38 -15.34 -7.73 -16.46
C HIS A 38 -16.43 -6.64 -16.38
N THR A 39 -16.53 -5.74 -17.37
CA THR A 39 -17.53 -4.66 -17.41
C THR A 39 -17.54 -3.81 -16.13
N LEU A 40 -16.36 -3.50 -15.59
CA LEU A 40 -16.20 -2.77 -14.33
C LEU A 40 -16.42 -1.26 -14.55
N LYS A 41 -17.22 -0.65 -13.69
CA LYS A 41 -17.64 0.75 -13.81
C LYS A 41 -16.70 1.71 -13.09
N ALA A 42 -16.02 1.23 -12.06
CA ALA A 42 -15.13 2.04 -11.26
C ALA A 42 -13.89 2.49 -12.04
N ARG A 43 -13.38 3.68 -11.71
CA ARG A 43 -12.13 4.19 -12.27
C ARG A 43 -10.94 3.41 -11.73
N ALA A 44 -9.97 3.14 -12.61
CA ALA A 44 -8.67 2.62 -12.23
C ALA A 44 -7.93 3.63 -11.33
N ILE A 45 -7.13 3.11 -10.41
CA ILE A 45 -6.17 3.89 -9.64
C ILE A 45 -5.08 4.36 -10.62
N PRO A 46 -4.79 5.68 -10.67
CA PRO A 46 -3.70 6.24 -11.47
C PRO A 46 -2.34 5.65 -11.10
N ALA A 47 -1.44 5.58 -12.09
CA ALA A 47 -0.14 4.95 -11.96
C ALA A 47 0.72 5.51 -10.81
N ASP A 48 0.66 6.82 -10.57
CA ASP A 48 1.38 7.52 -9.50
C ASP A 48 0.90 7.17 -8.08
N ARG A 49 -0.25 6.50 -7.95
CA ARG A 49 -0.81 6.01 -6.69
C ARG A 49 -0.76 4.50 -6.54
N LEU A 50 -0.24 3.76 -7.52
CA LEU A 50 -0.06 2.32 -7.39
C LEU A 50 1.05 2.03 -6.38
N HIS A 51 0.77 1.16 -5.42
CA HIS A 51 1.71 0.79 -4.37
C HIS A 51 1.30 -0.52 -3.71
N VAL A 52 2.27 -1.19 -3.09
CA VAL A 52 2.02 -2.24 -2.08
C VAL A 52 2.15 -1.58 -0.71
N THR A 53 1.11 -1.70 0.11
CA THR A 53 1.17 -1.24 1.51
C THR A 53 1.94 -2.25 2.34
N LEU A 54 2.97 -1.82 3.06
CA LEU A 54 3.67 -2.62 4.08
C LEU A 54 2.90 -2.56 5.41
N HIS A 55 2.72 -1.34 5.95
CA HIS A 55 2.06 -1.13 7.24
C HIS A 55 1.11 0.06 7.21
N TYR A 56 -0.14 -0.13 7.63
CA TYR A 56 -1.09 0.96 7.83
C TYR A 56 -1.05 1.44 9.29
N LEU A 57 -0.73 2.72 9.51
CA LEU A 57 -0.48 3.25 10.87
C LEU A 57 -1.73 3.84 11.52
N GLY A 58 -2.80 4.04 10.75
CA GLY A 58 -4.04 4.62 11.26
C GLY A 58 -4.59 5.76 10.41
N ALA A 59 -5.78 6.19 10.79
CA ALA A 59 -6.40 7.42 10.29
C ALA A 59 -6.51 8.43 11.44
N PHE A 60 -6.26 9.70 11.16
CA PHE A 60 -6.13 10.75 12.14
C PHE A 60 -6.89 12.01 11.70
N ALA A 61 -7.41 12.78 12.67
CA ALA A 61 -7.98 14.11 12.46
C ALA A 61 -6.83 15.13 12.34
N GLY A 62 -6.14 15.11 11.19
CA GLY A 62 -4.82 15.69 11.02
C GLY A 62 -3.72 14.75 11.52
N VAL A 63 -2.62 14.63 10.78
CA VAL A 63 -1.52 13.73 11.15
C VAL A 63 -0.80 14.24 12.41
N PRO A 64 -0.75 13.47 13.50
CA PRO A 64 0.01 13.83 14.69
C PRO A 64 1.51 13.87 14.36
N ALA A 65 2.19 14.97 14.70
CA ALA A 65 3.59 15.17 14.36
C ALA A 65 4.51 14.14 15.04
N ASP A 66 4.16 13.70 16.23
CA ASP A 66 4.85 12.66 17.00
C ASP A 66 4.79 11.30 16.29
N VAL A 67 3.61 10.89 15.79
CA VAL A 67 3.45 9.62 15.05
C VAL A 67 4.31 9.62 13.79
N ALA A 68 4.29 10.71 13.01
CA ALA A 68 5.11 10.81 11.80
C ALA A 68 6.62 10.80 12.14
N ALA A 69 7.04 11.54 13.17
CA ALA A 69 8.44 11.58 13.58
C ALA A 69 8.95 10.22 14.08
N HIS A 70 8.18 9.53 14.93
CA HIS A 70 8.51 8.19 15.41
C HIS A 70 8.57 7.17 14.28
N ALA A 71 7.62 7.23 13.34
CA ALA A 71 7.61 6.38 12.15
C ALA A 71 8.88 6.60 11.30
N CYS A 72 9.25 7.86 11.06
CA CYS A 72 10.48 8.19 10.34
C CYS A 72 11.74 7.69 11.07
N ALA A 73 11.82 7.89 12.38
CA ALA A 73 12.95 7.44 13.19
C ALA A 73 13.10 5.92 13.20
N ALA A 74 11.99 5.17 13.24
CA ALA A 74 11.98 3.72 13.14
C ALA A 74 12.46 3.25 11.76
N ALA A 75 11.91 3.83 10.69
CA ALA A 75 12.26 3.49 9.30
C ALA A 75 13.73 3.77 8.97
N SER A 76 14.32 4.84 9.52
CA SER A 76 15.74 5.17 9.31
C SER A 76 16.73 4.15 9.88
N ARG A 77 16.27 3.19 10.69
CA ARG A 77 17.10 2.09 11.23
C ARG A 77 17.10 0.86 10.34
N ILE A 78 16.28 0.84 9.30
CA ILE A 78 16.17 -0.31 8.40
C ILE A 78 17.32 -0.28 7.40
N ALA A 79 18.19 -1.28 7.46
CA ALA A 79 19.25 -1.53 6.50
C ALA A 79 19.07 -2.95 5.96
N LEU A 80 18.34 -3.07 4.86
CA LEU A 80 18.06 -4.32 4.17
C LEU A 80 18.36 -4.16 2.67
N PRO A 81 18.78 -5.25 1.99
CA PRO A 81 19.04 -5.21 0.55
C PRO A 81 17.76 -4.98 -0.24
N PRO A 82 17.88 -4.52 -1.51
CA PRO A 82 16.75 -4.50 -2.44
C PRO A 82 16.04 -5.86 -2.50
N VAL A 83 14.71 -5.84 -2.63
CA VAL A 83 13.88 -7.05 -2.62
C VAL A 83 13.05 -7.15 -3.89
N ASP A 84 12.94 -8.34 -4.47
CA ASP A 84 12.10 -8.57 -5.63
C ASP A 84 10.65 -8.84 -5.23
N VAL A 85 9.73 -8.26 -5.99
CA VAL A 85 8.29 -8.50 -5.89
C VAL A 85 7.81 -9.09 -7.19
N THR A 86 6.98 -10.13 -7.12
CA THR A 86 6.27 -10.70 -8.27
C THR A 86 4.80 -10.83 -7.93
N LEU A 87 3.95 -10.27 -8.78
CA LEU A 87 2.49 -10.39 -8.67
C LEU A 87 1.96 -11.15 -9.90
N ASP A 88 1.25 -12.24 -9.66
CA ASP A 88 0.87 -13.22 -10.70
C ASP A 88 -0.62 -13.53 -10.71
N ARG A 89 -1.42 -12.85 -9.88
CA ARG A 89 -2.85 -13.13 -9.70
C ARG A 89 -3.66 -11.87 -9.59
N ILE A 90 -4.92 -11.96 -9.99
CA ILE A 90 -5.93 -10.95 -9.68
C ILE A 90 -6.98 -11.55 -8.77
N GLU A 91 -7.62 -10.73 -7.94
CA GLU A 91 -8.84 -11.10 -7.22
C GLU A 91 -9.52 -9.87 -6.62
N SER A 92 -10.84 -9.94 -6.46
CA SER A 92 -11.55 -8.98 -5.59
C SER A 92 -11.49 -9.45 -4.13
N PHE A 93 -10.84 -8.68 -3.26
CA PHE A 93 -10.82 -9.00 -1.84
C PHE A 93 -12.22 -8.93 -1.23
N SER A 94 -12.44 -9.74 -0.20
CA SER A 94 -13.67 -9.75 0.57
C SER A 94 -13.72 -8.55 1.52
N GLY A 95 -14.93 -8.12 1.90
CA GLY A 95 -15.10 -7.01 2.83
C GLY A 95 -16.57 -6.63 3.00
N ARG A 96 -16.84 -5.78 3.98
CA ARG A 96 -18.20 -5.25 4.28
C ARG A 96 -18.59 -4.05 3.43
N ARG A 97 -17.65 -3.46 2.68
CA ARG A 97 -17.90 -2.31 1.80
C ARG A 97 -18.62 -2.76 0.53
N ALA A 98 -19.54 -1.93 0.04
CA ALA A 98 -20.25 -2.16 -1.22
C ALA A 98 -19.26 -2.27 -2.39
N ARG A 99 -18.35 -1.28 -2.49
CA ARG A 99 -17.22 -1.32 -3.41
C ARG A 99 -16.02 -2.00 -2.76
N ARG A 100 -15.52 -3.05 -3.41
CA ARG A 100 -14.43 -3.90 -2.95
C ARG A 100 -13.20 -3.67 -3.82
N PRO A 101 -11.98 -3.76 -3.25
CA PRO A 101 -10.78 -3.60 -4.05
C PRO A 101 -10.60 -4.82 -4.96
N LEU A 102 -10.50 -4.57 -6.25
CA LEU A 102 -9.87 -5.49 -7.19
C LEU A 102 -8.37 -5.24 -7.10
N VAL A 103 -7.61 -6.31 -6.85
CA VAL A 103 -6.16 -6.23 -6.67
C VAL A 103 -5.45 -7.10 -7.69
N VAL A 104 -4.19 -6.77 -7.95
CA VAL A 104 -3.19 -7.72 -8.43
C VAL A 104 -2.31 -8.10 -7.24
N SER A 105 -2.11 -9.39 -7.00
CA SER A 105 -1.44 -9.96 -5.83
C SER A 105 -0.44 -11.06 -6.22
N GLY A 106 0.44 -11.39 -5.29
CA GLY A 106 1.41 -12.46 -5.43
C GLY A 106 1.70 -13.13 -4.10
N ASP A 107 2.48 -14.20 -4.14
CA ASP A 107 2.97 -14.85 -2.94
C ASP A 107 4.13 -14.04 -2.32
N VAL A 108 4.15 -13.94 -1.00
CA VAL A 108 5.22 -13.25 -0.28
C VAL A 108 6.52 -14.07 -0.35
N THR A 109 7.62 -13.42 -0.74
CA THR A 109 8.97 -13.99 -0.71
C THR A 109 9.62 -13.73 0.65
N GLU A 110 10.60 -14.54 1.05
CA GLU A 110 11.30 -14.37 2.33
C GLU A 110 11.92 -12.96 2.48
N PRO A 111 12.61 -12.38 1.48
CA PRO A 111 13.19 -11.03 1.64
C PRO A 111 12.13 -9.94 1.82
N LEU A 112 11.00 -10.04 1.12
CA LEU A 112 9.91 -9.07 1.25
C LEU A 112 9.22 -9.19 2.62
N ASP A 113 9.04 -10.42 3.10
CA ASP A 113 8.52 -10.72 4.44
C ASP A 113 9.49 -10.21 5.53
N ALA A 114 10.80 -10.33 5.32
CA ALA A 114 11.81 -9.78 6.20
C ALA A 114 11.75 -8.24 6.26
N LEU A 115 11.54 -7.55 5.13
CA LEU A 115 11.32 -6.11 5.09
C LEU A 115 10.07 -5.70 5.88
N GLU A 116 8.93 -6.36 5.63
CA GLU A 116 7.67 -6.07 6.32
C GLU A 116 7.82 -6.26 7.84
N ARG A 117 8.36 -7.40 8.27
CA ARG A 117 8.50 -7.72 9.70
C ARG A 117 9.51 -6.85 10.43
N THR A 118 10.66 -6.58 9.80
CA THR A 118 11.70 -5.72 10.40
C THR A 118 11.16 -4.31 10.61
N LEU A 119 10.47 -3.77 9.60
CA LEU A 119 9.80 -2.48 9.71
C LEU A 119 8.70 -2.50 10.78
N GLY A 120 7.86 -3.53 10.80
CA GLY A 120 6.79 -3.68 11.78
C GLY A 120 7.31 -3.71 13.22
N THR A 121 8.38 -4.47 13.46
CA THR A 121 9.04 -4.57 14.76
C THR A 121 9.63 -3.24 15.20
N ALA A 122 10.27 -2.50 14.28
CA ALA A 122 10.83 -1.18 14.56
C ALA A 122 9.72 -0.16 14.91
N LEU A 123 8.57 -0.22 14.25
CA LEU A 123 7.41 0.64 14.52
C LEU A 123 6.79 0.33 15.88
N GLU A 124 6.58 -0.95 16.21
CA GLU A 124 6.09 -1.36 17.53
C GLU A 124 7.04 -0.90 18.65
N ALA A 125 8.36 -1.06 18.45
CA ALA A 125 9.38 -0.58 19.39
C ALA A 125 9.41 0.96 19.53
N ALA A 126 8.94 1.69 18.52
CA ALA A 126 8.74 3.14 18.56
C ALA A 126 7.37 3.56 19.14
N GLY A 127 6.60 2.63 19.71
CA GLY A 127 5.31 2.91 20.33
C GLY A 127 4.14 3.04 19.35
N ILE A 128 4.32 2.68 18.07
CA ILE A 128 3.27 2.72 17.06
C ILE A 128 2.55 1.37 17.04
N ALA A 129 1.31 1.35 17.51
CA ALA A 129 0.49 0.15 17.51
C ALA A 129 0.05 -0.22 16.08
N LEU A 130 0.44 -1.41 15.63
CA LEU A 130 0.07 -1.95 14.34
C LEU A 130 -1.08 -2.94 14.46
N LYS A 131 -1.99 -2.91 13.48
CA LYS A 131 -3.00 -3.96 13.36
C LYS A 131 -2.34 -5.21 12.80
N ARG A 132 -2.28 -6.26 13.61
CA ARG A 132 -1.73 -7.55 13.19
C ARG A 132 -2.66 -8.21 12.17
N HIS A 133 -2.15 -8.42 10.97
CA HIS A 133 -2.77 -9.31 10.00
C HIS A 133 -2.09 -10.68 10.10
N PRO A 134 -2.85 -11.79 10.06
CA PRO A 134 -2.28 -13.13 10.23
C PRO A 134 -1.28 -13.50 9.13
N ARG A 135 -1.32 -12.82 7.97
CA ARG A 135 -0.36 -12.97 6.89
C ARG A 135 -0.28 -11.69 6.07
N PHE A 136 0.94 -11.23 5.78
CA PHE A 136 1.17 -10.21 4.76
C PHE A 136 1.03 -10.84 3.36
N THR A 137 0.25 -10.19 2.49
CA THR A 137 0.10 -10.60 1.08
C THR A 137 0.39 -9.39 0.22
N PRO A 138 1.49 -9.40 -0.56
CA PRO A 138 1.81 -8.27 -1.43
C PRO A 138 0.73 -8.12 -2.49
N HIS A 139 0.16 -6.93 -2.55
CA HIS A 139 -0.90 -6.61 -3.50
C HIS A 139 -0.88 -5.13 -3.85
N VAL A 140 -1.26 -4.82 -5.09
CA VAL A 140 -1.56 -3.48 -5.57
C VAL A 140 -3.05 -3.40 -5.85
N THR A 141 -3.72 -2.42 -5.25
CA THR A 141 -5.13 -2.18 -5.58
C THR A 141 -5.22 -1.53 -6.96
N LEU A 142 -6.07 -2.08 -7.83
CA LEU A 142 -6.30 -1.59 -9.19
C LEU A 142 -7.46 -0.60 -9.24
N LEU A 143 -8.55 -0.92 -8.52
CA LEU A 143 -9.79 -0.14 -8.48
C LEU A 143 -10.71 -0.65 -7.36
N TYR A 144 -11.81 0.06 -7.12
CA TYR A 144 -12.86 -0.34 -6.17
C TYR A 144 -14.21 -0.47 -6.87
N ASP A 145 -14.70 -1.69 -7.10
CA ASP A 145 -15.96 -1.96 -7.81
C ASP A 145 -16.92 -2.80 -6.96
N GLU A 146 -18.21 -2.74 -7.29
CA GLU A 146 -19.24 -3.59 -6.67
C GLU A 146 -19.25 -5.00 -7.29
N HIS A 147 -18.89 -5.09 -8.58
CA HIS A 147 -18.71 -6.37 -9.25
C HIS A 147 -17.45 -7.06 -8.75
N ARG A 148 -17.57 -8.35 -8.45
CA ARG A 148 -16.48 -9.16 -7.90
C ARG A 148 -15.87 -10.00 -9.00
N VAL A 149 -14.56 -9.86 -9.17
CA VAL A 149 -13.74 -10.71 -10.02
C VAL A 149 -13.20 -11.86 -9.17
N ALA A 150 -13.37 -13.09 -9.66
CA ALA A 150 -12.82 -14.29 -9.04
C ALA A 150 -11.29 -14.31 -9.13
N ARG A 151 -10.65 -15.18 -8.35
CA ARG A 151 -9.20 -15.32 -8.40
C ARG A 151 -8.77 -15.97 -9.72
N GLU A 152 -7.85 -15.33 -10.43
CA GLU A 152 -7.31 -15.81 -11.70
C GLU A 152 -5.80 -15.55 -11.78
N ARG A 153 -5.07 -16.41 -12.51
CA ARG A 153 -3.66 -16.18 -12.82
C ARG A 153 -3.51 -15.22 -13.99
N ILE A 154 -2.45 -14.43 -13.98
CA ILE A 154 -2.07 -13.54 -15.07
C ILE A 154 -0.59 -13.77 -15.44
N GLU A 155 -0.16 -13.15 -16.53
CA GLU A 155 1.27 -13.01 -16.82
C GLU A 155 1.94 -12.23 -15.67
N PRO A 156 3.00 -12.75 -15.03
CA PRO A 156 3.61 -12.12 -13.88
C PRO A 156 4.13 -10.71 -14.16
N ILE A 157 3.88 -9.81 -13.21
CA ILE A 157 4.45 -8.46 -13.16
C ILE A 157 5.44 -8.44 -12.00
N ALA A 158 6.71 -8.18 -12.31
CA ALA A 158 7.79 -8.20 -11.35
C ALA A 158 8.65 -6.92 -11.44
N TRP A 159 9.20 -6.53 -10.30
CA TRP A 159 10.17 -5.44 -10.20
C TRP A 159 11.03 -5.60 -8.93
N THR A 160 12.18 -4.91 -8.91
CA THR A 160 13.03 -4.82 -7.72
C THR A 160 12.69 -3.57 -6.93
N VAL A 161 12.31 -3.75 -5.67
CA VAL A 161 12.10 -2.66 -4.71
C VAL A 161 13.47 -2.17 -4.25
N ARG A 162 13.74 -0.89 -4.45
CA ARG A 162 15.00 -0.24 -4.06
C ARG A 162 14.85 0.78 -2.94
N GLU A 163 13.61 1.08 -2.57
CA GLU A 163 13.27 2.00 -1.49
C GLU A 163 11.85 1.74 -1.02
N PHE A 164 11.57 2.16 0.22
CA PHE A 164 10.22 2.22 0.78
C PHE A 164 9.95 3.63 1.31
N ALA A 165 8.68 3.98 1.47
CA ALA A 165 8.28 5.34 1.79
C ALA A 165 7.21 5.39 2.87
N LEU A 166 7.20 6.48 3.64
CA LEU A 166 6.09 6.86 4.50
C LEU A 166 5.19 7.80 3.70
N VAL A 167 3.90 7.50 3.69
CA VAL A 167 2.92 8.19 2.84
C VAL A 167 1.77 8.69 3.70
N ARG A 168 1.39 9.95 3.46
CA ARG A 168 0.15 10.55 3.94
C ARG A 168 -0.90 10.48 2.84
N SER A 169 -2.03 9.81 3.10
CA SER A 169 -3.20 9.86 2.22
C SER A 169 -4.24 10.82 2.78
N ARG A 170 -4.66 11.78 1.97
CA ARG A 170 -5.76 12.69 2.32
C ARG A 170 -7.08 12.02 2.00
N LEU A 171 -7.79 11.61 3.05
CA LEU A 171 -9.02 10.83 2.94
C LEU A 171 -10.09 11.60 2.16
N GLY A 172 -10.73 10.92 1.21
CA GLY A 172 -11.74 11.50 0.32
C GLY A 172 -11.19 12.41 -0.80
N LYS A 173 -9.89 12.77 -0.77
CA LYS A 173 -9.28 13.66 -1.78
C LYS A 173 -8.47 12.93 -2.85
N SER A 174 -8.26 11.62 -2.71
CA SER A 174 -7.47 10.82 -3.66
C SER A 174 -6.03 11.34 -3.84
N GLN A 175 -5.47 12.00 -2.82
CA GLN A 175 -4.12 12.60 -2.84
C GLN A 175 -3.21 11.85 -1.89
N HIS A 176 -2.05 11.40 -2.40
CA HIS A 176 -0.96 10.84 -1.61
C HIS A 176 0.20 11.84 -1.59
N GLU A 177 0.77 12.04 -0.41
CA GLU A 177 1.93 12.88 -0.17
C GLU A 177 3.01 11.98 0.44
N VAL A 178 4.14 11.83 -0.27
CA VAL A 178 5.28 11.08 0.25
C VAL A 178 6.01 11.96 1.25
N LEU A 179 6.03 11.54 2.52
CA LEU A 179 6.66 12.30 3.59
C LEU A 179 8.17 12.06 3.64
N ALA A 180 8.60 10.83 3.37
CA ALA A 180 10.00 10.42 3.37
C ALA A 180 10.18 9.11 2.59
N ARG A 181 11.42 8.88 2.12
CA ARG A 181 11.85 7.65 1.43
C ARG A 181 13.15 7.15 2.06
N TRP A 182 13.29 5.84 2.13
CA TRP A 182 14.49 5.16 2.62
C TRP A 182 14.98 4.16 1.59
N PRO A 183 16.26 4.22 1.18
CA PRO A 183 16.83 3.26 0.26
C PRO A 183 16.96 1.89 0.94
N LEU A 184 16.80 0.84 0.14
CA LEU A 184 17.24 -0.50 0.47
C LEU A 184 18.66 -0.66 -0.08
N VAL A 185 19.60 -0.89 0.82
CA VAL A 185 21.04 -0.89 0.54
C VAL A 185 21.58 -2.32 0.64
N PRO A 186 22.41 -2.78 -0.31
CA PRO A 186 23.09 -4.06 -0.23
C PRO A 186 23.97 -4.22 1.02
#